data_AF-A0A6H3NU42-F1
#
_entry.id   AF-A0A6H3NU42-F1
#
_cell.length_a   1.000
_cell.length_b   1.000
_cell.length_c   1.000
_cell.angle_alpha   90.00
_cell.angle_beta   90.00
_cell.angle_gamma   90.00
#
_symmetry.space_group_name_H-M   'P 1'
#
loop_
_entity.id
_entity.type
_entity.pdbx_description
1 polymer ?
#
loop_
_entity_poly.entity_id
_entity_poly.type
_entity_poly.pdbx_seq_one_letter_code
_entity_poly.pdbx_strand_id
1 'polypeptide(L)'
;MNIDKDSNKIWILFLSISGVLILWFGSYWFIELKFSNYEQKGQIGDMFGAINSLFSGLAFAGLIYAIYLQNKEIKLQKEELNKTREIAEAQEKALRSQAESQNLSVFQSSFTQMLEIHFRLMDTYADEKHTGSQRFNQKLIRACTEDPQDFEKYILQNMDARMLRHLFHISNIIELILIEFPGDPKKQRIYISRLVGCLAYYLLYFIVKAKDLDYYKEIKANLELIIPSLGDLDKF
;
A
#
# COMPACT_ATOMS: atom_id res chain seq x y z
N MET A 1 -5.87 -14.06 29.65
CA MET A 1 -4.75 -15.01 29.82
C MET A 1 -4.93 -15.67 31.18
N ASN A 2 -5.02 -17.00 31.22
CA ASN A 2 -5.78 -17.77 32.22
C ASN A 2 -4.90 -18.26 33.38
N ILE A 3 -4.44 -17.33 34.22
CA ILE A 3 -3.46 -17.58 35.30
C ILE A 3 -3.98 -18.60 36.32
N ASP A 4 -5.28 -18.61 36.62
CA ASP A 4 -5.89 -19.55 37.57
C ASP A 4 -5.84 -21.01 37.10
N LYS A 5 -5.94 -21.25 35.78
CA LYS A 5 -6.04 -22.61 35.25
C LYS A 5 -4.69 -23.34 35.20
N ASP A 6 -3.59 -22.60 35.06
CA ASP A 6 -2.24 -23.17 35.10
C ASP A 6 -1.70 -23.30 36.54
N SER A 7 -2.09 -22.38 37.44
CA SER A 7 -1.82 -22.51 38.88
C SER A 7 -2.39 -23.81 39.45
N ASN A 8 -3.63 -24.15 39.10
CA ASN A 8 -4.28 -25.39 39.56
C ASN A 8 -3.55 -26.67 39.09
N LYS A 9 -2.95 -26.67 37.89
CA LYS A 9 -2.21 -27.83 37.38
C LYS A 9 -0.90 -28.06 38.15
N ILE A 10 -0.18 -26.98 38.45
CA ILE A 10 1.06 -27.05 39.25
C ILE A 10 0.76 -27.59 40.65
N TRP A 11 -0.33 -27.12 41.27
CA TRP A 11 -0.80 -27.63 42.55
C TRP A 11 -1.18 -29.11 42.52
N ILE A 12 -1.92 -29.56 41.50
CA ILE A 12 -2.27 -30.98 41.32
C ILE A 12 -1.01 -31.84 41.15
N LEU A 13 -0.03 -31.35 40.40
CA LEU A 13 1.24 -32.04 40.18
C LEU A 13 2.03 -32.17 41.50
N PHE A 14 2.13 -31.08 42.25
CA PHE A 14 2.79 -31.05 43.56
C PHE A 14 2.12 -31.98 44.58
N LEU A 15 0.79 -31.97 44.62
CA LEU A 15 -0.01 -32.85 45.50
C LEU A 15 0.21 -34.32 45.14
N SER A 16 0.25 -34.63 43.84
CA SER A 16 0.48 -35.98 43.33
C SER A 16 1.88 -36.48 43.67
N ILE A 17 2.92 -35.66 43.48
CA ILE A 17 4.31 -35.99 43.85
C ILE A 17 4.42 -36.22 45.36
N SER A 18 3.84 -35.33 46.17
CA SER A 18 3.85 -35.46 47.64
C SER A 18 3.13 -36.73 48.10
N GLY A 19 2.00 -37.06 47.49
CA GLY A 19 1.26 -38.31 47.78
C GLY A 19 2.09 -39.56 47.48
N VAL A 20 2.81 -39.59 46.35
CA VAL A 20 3.70 -40.70 45.99
C VAL A 20 4.84 -40.84 47.00
N LEU A 21 5.47 -39.74 47.42
CA LEU A 21 6.54 -39.75 48.42
C LEU A 21 6.06 -40.25 49.79
N ILE A 22 4.89 -39.80 50.24
CA ILE A 22 4.28 -40.26 51.50
C ILE A 22 3.99 -41.76 51.44
N LEU A 23 3.40 -42.25 50.34
CA LEU A 23 3.14 -43.67 50.14
C LEU A 23 4.42 -44.49 50.13
N TRP A 24 5.48 -43.98 49.49
CA TRP A 24 6.77 -44.66 49.42
C TRP A 24 7.42 -44.80 50.80
N PHE A 25 7.56 -43.69 51.56
CA PHE A 25 8.12 -43.73 52.92
C PHE A 25 7.23 -44.51 53.89
N GLY A 26 5.91 -44.36 53.79
CA GLY A 26 4.94 -45.08 54.61
C GLY A 26 4.99 -46.59 54.38
N SER A 27 5.15 -47.03 53.13
CA SER A 27 5.28 -48.45 52.80
C SER A 27 6.55 -49.08 53.40
N TYR A 28 7.69 -48.38 53.35
CA TYR A 28 8.93 -48.81 53.96
C TYR A 28 8.79 -48.97 55.49
N TRP A 29 8.25 -47.95 56.15
CA TRP A 29 8.05 -47.96 57.61
C TRP A 29 7.08 -49.06 58.06
N PHE A 30 5.99 -49.27 57.31
CA PHE A 30 5.00 -50.31 57.60
C PHE A 30 5.58 -51.72 57.50
N ILE A 31 6.39 -51.99 56.47
CA ILE A 31 7.04 -53.30 56.28
C ILE A 31 8.04 -53.58 57.41
N GLU A 32 8.81 -52.58 57.85
CA GLU A 32 9.74 -52.74 58.98
C GLU A 32 9.04 -53.06 60.30
N LEU A 33 7.89 -52.44 60.57
CA LEU A 33 7.14 -52.69 61.81
C LEU A 33 6.46 -54.07 61.84
N LYS A 34 6.05 -54.61 60.68
CA LYS A 34 5.23 -55.83 60.60
C LYS A 34 6.03 -57.11 60.40
N PHE A 35 7.21 -57.03 59.81
CA PHE A 35 8.02 -58.20 59.46
C PHE A 35 9.41 -58.07 60.09
N SER A 36 9.82 -59.04 60.89
CA SER A 36 11.14 -59.05 61.55
C SER A 36 12.16 -59.97 60.85
N ASN A 37 11.69 -60.89 59.99
CA ASN A 37 12.55 -61.79 59.22
C ASN A 37 12.94 -61.16 57.86
N TYR A 38 14.24 -61.07 57.59
CA TYR A 38 14.79 -60.54 56.34
C TYR A 38 14.38 -61.32 55.08
N GLU A 39 14.13 -62.63 55.19
CA GLU A 39 13.72 -63.46 54.05
C GLU A 39 12.29 -63.13 53.57
N GLN A 40 11.37 -62.89 54.51
CA GLN A 40 10.00 -62.47 54.18
C GLN A 40 9.96 -61.05 53.60
N LYS A 41 10.83 -60.15 54.07
CA LYS A 41 11.01 -58.81 53.49
C LYS A 41 11.51 -58.89 52.05
N GLY A 42 12.45 -59.80 51.76
CA GLY A 42 12.97 -60.07 50.42
C GLY A 42 11.88 -60.52 49.44
N GLN A 43 11.07 -61.51 49.83
CA GLN A 43 9.98 -62.03 48.98
C GLN A 43 8.91 -60.96 48.65
N ILE A 44 8.57 -60.11 49.62
CA ILE A 44 7.68 -58.96 49.40
C ILE A 44 8.34 -57.96 48.44
N GLY A 45 9.62 -57.67 48.62
CA GLY A 45 10.42 -56.83 47.73
C GLY A 45 10.44 -57.32 46.28
N ASP A 46 10.54 -58.63 46.07
CA ASP A 46 10.53 -59.25 44.73
C ASP A 46 9.19 -59.03 44.00
N MET A 47 8.06 -59.13 44.72
CA MET A 47 6.73 -58.83 44.17
C MET A 47 6.60 -57.34 43.80
N PHE A 48 7.13 -56.44 44.63
CA PHE A 48 7.19 -55.01 44.30
C PHE A 48 8.11 -54.74 43.10
N GLY A 49 9.20 -55.50 42.93
CA GLY A 49 10.08 -55.41 41.76
C GLY A 49 9.37 -55.72 40.44
N ALA A 50 8.55 -56.78 40.41
CA ALA A 50 7.75 -57.12 39.23
C ALA A 50 6.73 -56.02 38.88
N ILE A 51 6.04 -55.48 39.89
CA ILE A 51 5.09 -54.37 39.72
C ILE A 51 5.80 -53.10 39.26
N ASN A 52 6.96 -52.77 39.84
CA ASN A 52 7.74 -51.59 39.48
C ASN A 52 8.28 -51.66 38.04
N SER A 53 8.64 -52.87 37.59
CA SER A 53 9.03 -53.12 36.20
C SER A 53 7.87 -52.87 35.23
N LEU A 54 6.66 -53.29 35.58
CA LEU A 54 5.46 -53.00 34.79
C LEU A 54 5.15 -51.50 34.74
N PHE A 55 5.17 -50.81 35.89
CA PHE A 55 4.97 -49.35 35.94
C PHE A 55 6.04 -48.59 35.14
N SER A 56 7.30 -49.01 35.21
CA SER A 56 8.38 -48.42 34.43
C SER A 56 8.16 -48.60 32.92
N GLY A 57 7.71 -49.78 32.49
CA GLY A 57 7.34 -50.04 31.10
C GLY A 57 6.16 -49.17 30.62
N LEU A 58 5.12 -49.03 31.45
CA LEU A 58 3.96 -48.18 31.15
C LEU A 58 4.31 -46.69 31.12
N ALA A 59 5.15 -46.23 32.05
CA ALA A 59 5.66 -44.85 32.06
C ALA A 59 6.49 -44.55 30.81
N PHE A 60 7.34 -45.49 30.40
CA PHE A 60 8.11 -45.37 29.16
C PHE A 60 7.20 -45.34 27.91
N ALA A 61 6.17 -46.19 27.86
CA ALA A 61 5.16 -46.15 26.79
C ALA A 61 4.41 -44.80 26.77
N GLY A 62 4.05 -44.27 27.93
CA GLY A 62 3.46 -42.93 28.08
C GLY A 62 4.37 -41.82 27.57
N LEU A 63 5.67 -41.89 27.87
CA LEU A 63 6.67 -40.95 27.36
C LEU A 63 6.78 -41.00 25.83
N ILE A 64 6.85 -42.21 25.24
CA ILE A 64 6.87 -42.37 23.78
C ILE A 64 5.62 -41.76 23.15
N TYR A 65 4.45 -42.02 23.74
CA TYR A 65 3.20 -41.45 23.25
C TYR A 65 3.17 -39.91 23.36
N ALA A 66 3.69 -39.35 24.45
CA ALA A 66 3.83 -37.90 24.60
C ALA A 66 4.78 -37.29 23.54
N ILE A 67 5.92 -37.93 23.26
CA ILE A 67 6.84 -37.50 22.19
C ILE A 67 6.15 -37.56 20.82
N TYR A 68 5.36 -38.60 20.57
CA TYR A 68 4.58 -38.71 19.35
C TYR A 68 3.58 -37.56 19.19
N LEU A 69 2.86 -37.20 20.27
CA LEU A 69 1.93 -36.07 20.27
C LEU A 69 2.66 -34.73 20.07
N GLN A 70 3.77 -34.49 20.78
CA GLN A 70 4.59 -33.29 20.62
C GLN A 70 5.09 -33.12 19.17
N ASN A 71 5.54 -34.22 18.54
CA ASN A 71 5.96 -34.19 17.14
C ASN A 71 4.81 -33.83 16.18
N LYS A 72 3.59 -34.32 16.45
CA LYS A 72 2.41 -33.96 15.67
C LYS A 72 2.07 -32.48 15.82
N GLU A 73 2.16 -31.94 17.02
CA GLU A 73 1.91 -30.52 17.29
C GLU A 73 2.93 -29.62 16.58
N ILE A 74 4.23 -29.95 16.62
CA ILE A 74 5.28 -29.21 15.89
C ILE A 74 5.01 -29.20 14.38
N LYS A 75 4.55 -30.33 13.81
CA LYS A 75 4.20 -30.39 12.39
C LYS A 75 3.05 -29.45 12.05
N LEU A 76 1.99 -29.45 12.86
CA LEU A 76 0.85 -28.54 12.67
C LEU A 76 1.26 -27.08 12.82
N GLN A 77 2.09 -26.74 13.80
CA GLN A 77 2.62 -25.38 13.99
C GLN A 77 3.46 -24.93 12.78
N LYS A 78 4.28 -25.83 12.20
CA LYS A 78 5.04 -25.52 10.98
C LYS A 78 4.11 -25.28 9.78
N GLU A 79 3.07 -26.09 9.63
CA GLU A 79 2.06 -25.90 8.57
C GLU A 79 1.33 -24.55 8.72
N GLU A 80 0.95 -24.18 9.94
CA GLU A 80 0.30 -22.89 10.24
C GLU A 80 1.24 -21.71 9.97
N LEU A 81 2.51 -21.82 10.36
CA LEU A 81 3.53 -20.81 10.04
C LEU A 81 3.73 -20.64 8.54
N ASN A 82 3.76 -21.73 7.79
CA ASN A 82 3.89 -21.68 6.33
C ASN A 82 2.68 -20.98 5.70
N LYS A 83 1.44 -21.34 6.11
CA LYS A 83 0.23 -20.64 5.65
C LYS A 83 0.23 -19.16 6.00
N THR A 84 0.70 -18.81 7.20
CA THR A 84 0.81 -17.40 7.63
C THR A 84 1.80 -16.63 6.76
N ARG A 85 2.93 -17.24 6.40
CA ARG A 85 3.91 -16.65 5.47
C ARG A 85 3.32 -16.43 4.08
N GLU A 86 2.63 -17.43 3.53
CA GLU A 86 1.96 -17.32 2.23
C GLU A 86 0.95 -16.17 2.20
N ILE A 87 0.15 -16.02 3.27
CA ILE A 87 -0.80 -14.91 3.40
C ILE A 87 -0.07 -13.56 3.48
N ALA A 88 1.02 -13.47 4.26
CA ALA A 88 1.79 -12.24 4.39
C ALA A 88 2.43 -11.81 3.05
N GLU A 89 2.99 -12.75 2.28
CA GLU A 89 3.54 -12.50 0.95
C GLU A 89 2.47 -12.03 -0.03
N ALA A 90 1.29 -12.68 -0.01
CA ALA A 90 0.15 -12.25 -0.83
C ALA A 90 -0.35 -10.85 -0.45
N GLN A 91 -0.40 -10.54 0.85
CA GLN A 91 -0.79 -9.23 1.35
C GLN A 91 0.23 -8.15 0.96
N GLU A 92 1.52 -8.43 1.06
CA GLU A 92 2.58 -7.51 0.63
C GLU A 92 2.44 -7.18 -0.87
N LYS A 93 2.24 -8.20 -1.71
CA LYS A 93 2.01 -8.01 -3.15
C LYS A 93 0.77 -7.16 -3.42
N ALA A 94 -0.33 -7.43 -2.71
CA ALA A 94 -1.57 -6.65 -2.83
C ALA A 94 -1.37 -5.18 -2.42
N LEU A 95 -0.68 -4.93 -1.30
CA LEU A 95 -0.37 -3.59 -0.82
C LEU A 95 0.52 -2.81 -1.79
N ARG A 96 1.53 -3.46 -2.38
CA ARG A 96 2.37 -2.83 -3.41
C ARG A 96 1.56 -2.43 -4.63
N SER A 97 0.71 -3.32 -5.15
CA SER A 97 -0.17 -3.02 -6.29
C SER A 97 -1.20 -1.92 -5.97
N GLN A 98 -1.70 -1.90 -4.73
CA GLN A 98 -2.58 -0.83 -4.25
C GLN A 98 -1.86 0.52 -4.18
N ALA A 99 -0.63 0.55 -3.66
CA ALA A 99 0.17 1.77 -3.58
C ALA A 99 0.45 2.34 -4.99
N GLU A 100 0.81 1.48 -5.96
CA GLU A 100 0.98 1.89 -7.37
C GLU A 100 -0.30 2.49 -7.95
N SER A 101 -1.45 1.83 -7.72
CA SER A 101 -2.76 2.31 -8.19
C SER A 101 -3.15 3.63 -7.53
N GLN A 102 -2.84 3.79 -6.25
CA GLN A 102 -3.12 5.00 -5.47
C GLN A 102 -2.27 6.17 -5.96
N ASN A 103 -0.98 5.97 -6.24
CA ASN A 103 -0.12 7.01 -6.79
C ASN A 103 -0.67 7.52 -8.14
N LEU A 104 -1.05 6.61 -9.03
CA LEU A 104 -1.70 6.98 -10.30
C LEU A 104 -3.02 7.73 -10.07
N SER A 105 -3.82 7.33 -9.08
CA SER A 105 -5.07 8.01 -8.72
C SER A 105 -4.84 9.42 -8.19
N VAL A 106 -3.83 9.62 -7.35
CA VAL A 106 -3.42 10.94 -6.84
C VAL A 106 -3.03 11.85 -8.01
N PHE A 107 -2.17 11.37 -8.92
CA PHE A 107 -1.81 12.11 -10.12
C PHE A 107 -3.05 12.47 -10.97
N GLN A 108 -3.93 11.51 -11.25
CA GLN A 108 -5.14 11.74 -12.05
C GLN A 108 -6.05 12.79 -11.40
N SER A 109 -6.15 12.78 -10.07
CA SER A 109 -6.89 13.77 -9.30
C SER A 109 -6.25 15.16 -9.44
N SER A 110 -4.94 15.29 -9.24
CA SER A 110 -4.21 16.56 -9.41
C SER A 110 -4.33 17.10 -10.83
N PHE A 111 -4.15 16.24 -11.85
CA PHE A 111 -4.32 16.58 -13.26
C PHE A 111 -5.73 17.13 -13.55
N THR A 112 -6.76 16.44 -13.06
CA THR A 112 -8.16 16.86 -13.23
C THR A 112 -8.47 18.16 -12.50
N GLN A 113 -7.97 18.33 -11.27
CA GLN A 113 -8.13 19.57 -10.50
C GLN A 113 -7.48 20.76 -11.20
N MET A 114 -6.29 20.59 -11.79
CA MET A 114 -5.65 21.65 -12.56
C MET A 114 -6.47 21.99 -13.82
N LEU A 115 -6.99 21.00 -14.55
CA LEU A 115 -7.92 21.27 -15.66
C LEU A 115 -9.14 22.07 -15.20
N GLU A 116 -9.73 21.70 -14.07
CA GLU A 116 -10.87 22.41 -13.51
C GLU A 116 -10.52 23.86 -13.14
N ILE A 117 -9.36 24.10 -12.53
CA ILE A 117 -8.86 25.45 -12.24
C ILE A 117 -8.71 26.24 -13.54
N HIS A 118 -8.19 25.65 -14.62
CA HIS A 118 -8.11 26.31 -15.92
C HIS A 118 -9.49 26.75 -16.43
N PHE A 119 -10.51 25.88 -16.36
CA PHE A 119 -11.88 26.23 -16.73
C PHE A 119 -12.48 27.32 -15.83
N ARG A 120 -12.27 27.24 -14.51
CA ARG A 120 -12.71 28.28 -13.57
C ARG A 120 -12.06 29.64 -13.85
N LEU A 121 -10.78 29.66 -14.24
CA LEU A 121 -10.10 30.89 -14.67
C LEU A 121 -10.78 31.48 -15.92
N MET A 122 -11.20 30.65 -16.87
CA MET A 122 -11.95 31.13 -18.03
C MET A 122 -13.33 31.68 -17.64
N ASP A 123 -13.99 31.09 -16.65
CA ASP A 123 -15.28 31.59 -16.17
C ASP A 123 -15.19 32.99 -15.55
N THR A 124 -14.00 33.44 -15.11
CA THR A 124 -13.79 34.80 -14.62
C THR A 124 -13.96 35.89 -15.68
N TYR A 125 -14.04 35.54 -16.96
CA TYR A 125 -14.35 36.49 -18.04
C TYR A 125 -15.84 36.66 -18.30
N ALA A 126 -16.72 35.94 -17.59
CA ALA A 126 -18.16 36.01 -17.80
C ALA A 126 -18.70 37.43 -17.57
N ASP A 127 -19.73 37.79 -18.31
CA ASP A 127 -20.52 39.00 -18.09
C ASP A 127 -22.02 38.70 -18.20
N GLU A 128 -22.85 39.73 -18.08
CA GLU A 128 -24.32 39.58 -18.12
C GLU A 128 -24.85 38.92 -19.41
N LYS A 129 -24.08 38.97 -20.50
CA LYS A 129 -24.51 38.53 -21.84
C LYS A 129 -23.80 37.27 -22.34
N HIS A 130 -22.64 36.93 -21.78
CA HIS A 130 -21.78 35.88 -22.30
C HIS A 130 -21.16 35.05 -21.18
N THR A 131 -21.00 33.76 -21.43
CA THR A 131 -20.20 32.89 -20.56
C THR A 131 -18.73 33.30 -20.60
N GLY A 132 -17.97 32.93 -19.56
CA GLY A 132 -16.54 33.22 -19.54
C GLY A 132 -15.80 32.53 -20.68
N SER A 133 -16.17 31.29 -21.02
CA SER A 133 -15.65 30.59 -22.20
C SER A 133 -15.91 31.32 -23.53
N GLN A 134 -17.08 31.97 -23.69
CA GLN A 134 -17.37 32.77 -24.88
C GLN A 134 -16.50 34.03 -24.94
N ARG A 135 -16.37 34.77 -23.83
CA ARG A 135 -15.52 35.97 -23.77
C ARG A 135 -14.05 35.66 -23.95
N PHE A 136 -13.58 34.59 -23.33
CA PHE A 136 -12.22 34.09 -23.47
C PHE A 136 -11.92 33.74 -24.92
N ASN A 137 -12.78 32.95 -25.59
CA ASN A 137 -12.62 32.63 -27.00
C ASN A 137 -12.67 33.87 -27.91
N GLN A 138 -13.56 34.84 -27.66
CA GLN A 138 -13.59 36.09 -28.42
C GLN A 138 -12.27 36.88 -28.33
N LYS A 139 -11.65 36.93 -27.14
CA LYS A 139 -10.35 37.57 -26.95
C LYS A 139 -9.24 36.84 -27.73
N LEU A 140 -9.24 35.50 -27.68
CA LEU A 140 -8.30 34.68 -28.45
C LEU A 140 -8.47 34.87 -29.95
N ILE A 141 -9.70 34.86 -30.46
CA ILE A 141 -9.99 35.07 -31.89
C ILE A 141 -9.38 36.39 -32.35
N ARG A 142 -9.65 37.50 -31.64
CA ARG A 142 -9.12 38.81 -32.01
C ARG A 142 -7.60 38.85 -32.01
N ALA A 143 -6.96 38.26 -31.00
CA ALA A 143 -5.51 38.15 -30.94
C ALA A 143 -4.94 37.33 -32.10
N CYS A 144 -5.58 36.20 -32.41
CA CYS A 144 -5.14 35.27 -33.43
C CYS A 144 -5.36 35.78 -34.86
N THR A 145 -6.30 36.70 -35.08
CA THR A 145 -6.55 37.34 -36.37
C THR A 145 -5.66 38.56 -36.65
N GLU A 146 -4.89 39.01 -35.67
CA GLU A 146 -3.97 40.14 -35.84
C GLU A 146 -2.82 39.78 -36.80
N ASP A 147 -2.29 40.78 -37.50
CA ASP A 147 -1.09 40.63 -38.33
C ASP A 147 0.05 40.05 -37.48
N PRO A 148 0.76 39.01 -37.95
CA PRO A 148 1.92 38.45 -37.24
C PRO A 148 2.96 39.49 -36.81
N GLN A 149 3.15 40.59 -37.55
CA GLN A 149 4.09 41.66 -37.21
C GLN A 149 3.63 42.51 -36.02
N ASP A 150 2.31 42.68 -35.85
CA ASP A 150 1.70 43.47 -34.78
C ASP A 150 1.23 42.61 -33.59
N PHE A 151 1.27 41.27 -33.71
CA PHE A 151 0.77 40.34 -32.69
C PHE A 151 1.34 40.62 -31.30
N GLU A 152 2.66 40.68 -31.14
CA GLU A 152 3.30 40.93 -29.83
C GLU A 152 2.82 42.26 -29.22
N LYS A 153 2.81 43.32 -30.03
CA LYS A 153 2.34 44.65 -29.60
C LYS A 153 0.86 44.59 -29.21
N TYR A 154 0.02 43.90 -29.97
CA TYR A 154 -1.38 43.70 -29.64
C TYR A 154 -1.56 42.99 -28.30
N ILE A 155 -0.79 41.93 -28.03
CA ILE A 155 -0.84 41.20 -26.76
C ILE A 155 -0.49 42.12 -25.60
N LEU A 156 0.62 42.85 -25.69
CA LEU A 156 1.07 43.75 -24.63
C LEU A 156 0.06 44.88 -24.33
N GLN A 157 -0.72 45.29 -25.34
CA GLN A 157 -1.68 46.39 -25.20
C GLN A 157 -3.10 45.93 -24.80
N ASN A 158 -3.51 44.73 -25.20
CA ASN A 158 -4.93 44.31 -25.14
C ASN A 158 -5.19 43.08 -24.27
N MET A 159 -4.16 42.31 -23.91
CA MET A 159 -4.29 41.15 -23.03
C MET A 159 -3.96 41.53 -21.59
N ASP A 160 -4.87 41.22 -20.67
CA ASP A 160 -4.62 41.41 -19.26
C ASP A 160 -3.77 40.27 -18.68
N ALA A 161 -3.23 40.48 -17.48
CA ALA A 161 -2.43 39.47 -16.80
C ALA A 161 -3.20 38.15 -16.56
N ARG A 162 -4.54 38.19 -16.45
CA ARG A 162 -5.35 36.98 -16.31
C ARG A 162 -5.22 36.11 -17.55
N MET A 163 -5.30 36.73 -18.73
CA MET A 163 -5.23 36.05 -20.02
C MET A 163 -3.88 35.36 -20.20
N LEU A 164 -2.82 36.10 -19.87
CA LEU A 164 -1.46 35.62 -20.04
C LEU A 164 -1.13 34.45 -19.10
N ARG A 165 -1.75 34.38 -17.91
CA ARG A 165 -1.59 33.28 -16.94
C ARG A 165 -2.10 31.94 -17.42
N HIS A 166 -2.98 31.88 -18.43
CA HIS A 166 -3.48 30.58 -18.92
C HIS A 166 -2.38 29.72 -19.53
N LEU A 167 -1.40 30.31 -20.22
CA LEU A 167 -0.26 29.58 -20.80
C LEU A 167 0.68 29.03 -19.71
N PHE A 168 0.94 29.81 -18.65
CA PHE A 168 1.67 29.30 -17.48
C PHE A 168 0.91 28.17 -16.80
N HIS A 169 -0.41 28.29 -16.66
CA HIS A 169 -1.21 27.22 -16.07
C HIS A 169 -1.14 25.94 -16.92
N ILE A 170 -1.21 26.04 -18.25
CA ILE A 170 -1.05 24.91 -19.15
C ILE A 170 0.36 24.30 -19.03
N SER A 171 1.39 25.15 -18.99
CA SER A 171 2.77 24.71 -18.74
C SER A 171 2.89 23.92 -17.43
N ASN A 172 2.26 24.39 -16.34
CA ASN A 172 2.31 23.69 -15.06
C ASN A 172 1.59 22.32 -15.13
N ILE A 173 0.51 22.18 -15.91
CA ILE A 173 -0.13 20.88 -16.14
C ILE A 173 0.83 19.95 -16.89
N ILE A 174 1.53 20.47 -17.90
CA ILE A 174 2.53 19.70 -18.66
C ILE A 174 3.69 19.29 -17.74
N GLU A 175 4.19 20.19 -16.91
CA GLU A 175 5.23 19.91 -15.93
C GLU A 175 4.81 18.81 -14.95
N LEU A 176 3.57 18.84 -14.44
CA LEU A 176 3.02 17.76 -13.60
C LEU A 176 3.09 16.40 -14.32
N ILE A 177 2.74 16.35 -15.61
CA ILE A 177 2.81 15.12 -16.42
C ILE A 177 4.26 14.64 -16.56
N LEU A 178 5.21 15.57 -16.79
CA LEU A 178 6.63 15.23 -16.95
C LEU A 178 7.25 14.70 -15.66
N ILE A 179 6.91 15.29 -14.53
CA ILE A 179 7.39 14.89 -13.20
C ILE A 179 6.84 13.51 -12.81
N GLU A 180 5.56 13.23 -13.09
CA GLU A 180 4.95 11.95 -12.72
C GLU A 180 5.46 10.78 -13.57
N PHE A 181 5.75 11.03 -14.84
CA PHE A 181 6.16 9.98 -15.78
C PHE A 181 7.58 10.20 -16.31
N PRO A 182 8.61 10.22 -15.43
CA PRO A 182 9.98 10.44 -15.86
C PRO A 182 10.43 9.25 -16.73
N GLY A 183 10.87 9.53 -17.96
CA GLY A 183 11.35 8.51 -18.89
C GLY A 183 10.27 7.63 -19.53
N ASP A 184 8.97 7.95 -19.36
CA ASP A 184 7.87 7.28 -20.08
C ASP A 184 7.22 8.23 -21.10
N PRO A 185 7.86 8.47 -22.27
CA PRO A 185 7.36 9.40 -23.27
C PRO A 185 6.01 8.98 -23.85
N LYS A 186 5.65 7.69 -23.76
CA LYS A 186 4.37 7.18 -24.22
C LYS A 186 3.24 7.66 -23.30
N LYS A 187 3.38 7.51 -21.99
CA LYS A 187 2.39 8.03 -21.02
C LYS A 187 2.31 9.54 -21.04
N GLN A 188 3.46 10.23 -21.11
CA GLN A 188 3.50 11.68 -21.26
C GLN A 188 2.66 12.13 -22.47
N ARG A 189 2.89 11.55 -23.65
CA ARG A 189 2.11 11.85 -24.87
C ARG A 189 0.62 11.58 -24.70
N ILE A 190 0.22 10.49 -24.04
CA ILE A 190 -1.20 10.17 -23.81
C ILE A 190 -1.88 11.27 -22.98
N TYR A 191 -1.26 11.69 -21.87
CA TYR A 191 -1.86 12.71 -21.00
C TYR A 191 -1.81 14.11 -21.62
N ILE A 192 -0.74 14.45 -22.34
CA ILE A 192 -0.65 15.71 -23.10
C ILE A 192 -1.73 15.74 -24.20
N SER A 193 -1.94 14.63 -24.92
CA SER A 193 -3.01 14.54 -25.91
C SER A 193 -4.41 14.69 -25.29
N ARG A 194 -4.64 14.18 -24.08
CA ARG A 194 -5.89 14.40 -23.34
C ARG A 194 -6.06 15.86 -22.94
N LEU A 195 -5.00 16.50 -22.43
CA LEU A 195 -4.99 17.94 -22.15
C LEU A 195 -5.36 18.72 -23.40
N VAL A 196 -4.67 18.49 -24.52
CA VAL A 196 -4.94 19.15 -25.80
C VAL A 196 -6.39 18.94 -26.25
N GLY A 197 -6.92 17.72 -26.12
CA GLY A 197 -8.32 17.41 -26.43
C GLY A 197 -9.35 18.16 -25.58
N CYS A 198 -8.95 18.71 -24.43
CA CYS A 198 -9.81 19.54 -23.57
C CYS A 198 -9.71 21.05 -23.88
N LEU A 199 -8.74 21.48 -24.68
CA LEU A 199 -8.53 22.90 -24.99
C LEU A 199 -9.26 23.31 -26.27
N ALA A 200 -9.80 24.54 -26.28
CA ALA A 200 -10.45 25.09 -27.47
C ALA A 200 -9.45 25.36 -28.60
N TYR A 201 -9.91 25.24 -29.85
CA TYR A 201 -9.10 25.46 -31.06
C TYR A 201 -8.29 26.77 -31.00
N TYR A 202 -8.96 27.90 -30.75
CA TYR A 202 -8.30 29.21 -30.75
C TYR A 202 -7.29 29.36 -29.61
N LEU A 203 -7.42 28.59 -28.53
CA LEU A 203 -6.43 28.57 -27.46
C LEU A 203 -5.18 27.81 -27.91
N LEU A 204 -5.35 26.67 -28.58
CA LEU A 204 -4.23 25.92 -29.15
C LEU A 204 -3.48 26.76 -30.19
N TYR A 205 -4.20 27.42 -31.10
CA TYR A 205 -3.61 28.31 -32.10
C TYR A 205 -2.89 29.51 -31.46
N PHE A 206 -3.48 30.08 -30.41
CA PHE A 206 -2.85 31.13 -29.63
C PHE A 206 -1.55 30.69 -28.98
N ILE A 207 -1.49 29.46 -28.42
CA ILE A 207 -0.26 28.92 -27.85
C ILE A 207 0.83 28.82 -28.93
N VAL A 208 0.51 28.33 -30.13
CA VAL A 208 1.47 28.22 -31.23
C VAL A 208 2.04 29.59 -31.63
N LYS A 209 1.20 30.63 -31.72
CA LYS A 209 1.64 32.00 -32.02
C LYS A 209 2.42 32.64 -30.87
N ALA A 210 2.00 32.41 -29.62
CA ALA A 210 2.53 33.11 -28.46
C ALA A 210 3.77 32.46 -27.83
N LYS A 211 4.02 31.16 -28.04
CA LYS A 211 5.12 30.43 -27.37
C LYS A 211 6.51 31.03 -27.58
N ASP A 212 6.69 31.75 -28.69
CA ASP A 212 7.96 32.35 -29.09
C ASP A 212 8.14 33.79 -28.58
N LEU A 213 7.13 34.37 -27.91
CA LEU A 213 7.25 35.66 -27.23
C LEU A 213 8.22 35.56 -26.05
N ASP A 214 9.04 36.59 -25.84
CA ASP A 214 10.04 36.63 -24.75
C ASP A 214 9.42 36.38 -23.36
N TYR A 215 8.19 36.83 -23.17
CA TYR A 215 7.42 36.63 -21.94
C TYR A 215 7.21 35.15 -21.57
N TYR A 216 7.18 34.25 -22.55
CA TYR A 216 6.94 32.82 -22.37
C TYR A 216 8.21 31.97 -22.53
N LYS A 217 9.38 32.59 -22.63
CA LYS A 217 10.65 31.91 -22.87
C LYS A 217 10.94 30.76 -21.90
N GLU A 218 10.63 30.94 -20.62
CA GLU A 218 10.85 29.93 -19.56
C GLU A 218 9.91 28.73 -19.67
N ILE A 219 8.72 28.90 -20.27
CA ILE A 219 7.73 27.82 -20.42
C ILE A 219 7.64 27.28 -21.85
N LYS A 220 8.39 27.86 -22.79
CA LYS A 220 8.35 27.52 -24.21
C LYS A 220 8.53 26.03 -24.45
N ALA A 221 9.52 25.41 -23.80
CA ALA A 221 9.79 23.98 -23.95
C ALA A 221 8.58 23.11 -23.58
N ASN A 222 7.85 23.48 -22.54
CA ASN A 222 6.62 22.79 -22.15
C ASN A 222 5.51 23.01 -23.17
N LEU A 223 5.33 24.25 -23.65
CA LEU A 223 4.33 24.56 -24.67
C LEU A 223 4.59 23.81 -25.99
N GLU A 224 5.85 23.61 -26.38
CA GLU A 224 6.20 22.87 -27.60
C GLU A 224 5.81 21.38 -27.55
N LEU A 225 5.66 20.80 -26.35
CA LEU A 225 5.23 19.41 -26.20
C LEU A 225 3.78 19.16 -26.63
N ILE A 226 2.96 20.20 -26.77
CA ILE A 226 1.58 20.04 -27.26
C ILE A 226 1.53 19.88 -28.78
N ILE A 227 2.53 20.40 -29.51
CA ILE A 227 2.54 20.49 -30.97
C ILE A 227 2.35 19.11 -31.63
N PRO A 228 3.03 18.04 -31.21
CA PRO A 228 2.81 16.70 -31.78
C PRO A 228 1.38 16.16 -31.58
N SER A 229 0.63 16.70 -30.63
CA SER A 229 -0.75 16.34 -30.33
C SER A 229 -1.78 17.24 -31.03
N LEU A 230 -1.35 18.30 -31.72
CA LEU A 230 -2.21 19.19 -32.49
C LEU A 230 -2.68 18.57 -33.82
N GLY A 231 -1.96 17.56 -34.35
CA GLY A 231 -2.27 17.00 -35.68
C GLY A 231 -2.00 18.00 -36.80
N ASP A 232 -2.78 17.94 -37.89
CA ASP A 232 -2.70 18.83 -39.07
C ASP A 232 -3.29 20.25 -38.81
N LEU A 233 -3.12 20.79 -37.60
CA LEU A 233 -3.56 22.16 -37.29
C LEU A 233 -2.81 23.23 -38.10
N ASP A 234 -1.66 22.91 -38.68
CA ASP A 234 -0.90 23.78 -39.59
C ASP A 234 -1.56 23.99 -40.97
N LYS A 235 -2.72 23.35 -41.24
CA LYS A 235 -3.43 23.45 -42.53
C LYS A 235 -4.66 24.38 -42.53
N PHE A 236 -4.97 25.09 -41.44
CA PHE A 236 -6.17 25.95 -41.35
C PHE A 236 -5.91 27.33 -40.75
#